data_AF-A0A166TQV1-F1
#
_entry.id   AF-A0A166TQV1-F1
#
_cell.length_a   1.000
_cell.length_b   1.000
_cell.length_c   1.000
_cell.angle_alpha   90.00
_cell.angle_beta   90.00
_cell.angle_gamma   90.00
#
_symmetry.space_group_name_H-M   'P 1'
#
loop_
_entity.id
_entity.type
_entity.pdbx_description
1 polymer ?
#
loop_
_entity_poly.entity_id
_entity_poly.type
_entity_poly.pdbx_seq_one_letter_code
_entity_poly.pdbx_strand_id
1 'polypeptide(L)'
;MKDKKISLRIWISAKIIPALLFLMYYWMSVRHNFKPIYILIEYLLLGLTLVFLALLKGSSETFDEFAKETLNKTDSICLKLSYLFMGLILLPSAFITPSGVMTGYLIAIGIVALTILRAIIFCVIDMRGI
;
A
#
# COMPACT_ATOMS: atom_id res chain seq x y z
N MET A 1 0.86 -13.83 -26.08
CA MET A 1 1.12 -14.10 -24.64
C MET A 1 1.97 -13.03 -23.93
N LYS A 2 2.91 -12.35 -24.60
CA LYS A 2 3.73 -11.27 -23.99
C LYS A 2 2.91 -10.04 -23.54
N ASP A 3 1.88 -9.64 -24.30
CA ASP A 3 1.07 -8.45 -23.99
C ASP A 3 0.31 -8.53 -22.65
N LYS A 4 -0.22 -9.71 -22.29
CA LYS A 4 -0.89 -9.90 -20.98
C LYS A 4 0.06 -9.70 -19.80
N LYS A 5 1.33 -10.06 -19.94
CA LYS A 5 2.35 -9.95 -18.87
C LYS A 5 2.70 -8.49 -18.56
N ILE A 6 2.80 -7.67 -19.61
CA ILE A 6 3.09 -6.23 -19.49
C ILE A 6 1.91 -5.51 -18.83
N SER A 7 0.67 -5.83 -19.23
CA SER A 7 -0.54 -5.29 -18.62
C SER A 7 -0.65 -5.60 -17.12
N LEU A 8 -0.26 -6.81 -16.71
CA LEU A 8 -0.35 -7.25 -15.31
C LEU A 8 0.64 -6.52 -14.40
N ARG A 9 1.89 -6.34 -14.87
CA ARG A 9 2.92 -5.60 -14.14
C ARG A 9 2.51 -4.14 -13.92
N ILE A 10 1.99 -3.48 -14.97
CA ILE A 10 1.48 -2.10 -14.89
C ILE A 10 0.36 -1.98 -13.87
N TRP A 11 -0.54 -2.97 -13.82
CA TRP A 11 -1.64 -3.02 -12.86
C TRP A 11 -1.19 -3.13 -11.40
N ILE A 12 -0.08 -3.82 -11.16
CA ILE A 12 0.45 -4.04 -9.81
C ILE A 12 1.30 -2.86 -9.36
N SER A 13 2.02 -2.23 -10.28
CA SER A 13 2.63 -0.92 -10.03
C SER A 13 1.57 0.14 -9.71
N ALA A 14 0.39 0.09 -10.36
CA ALA A 14 -0.72 1.00 -10.05
C ALA A 14 -1.29 0.81 -8.63
N LYS A 15 -1.16 -0.36 -8.01
CA LYS A 15 -1.54 -0.60 -6.60
C LYS A 15 -0.64 0.10 -5.58
N ILE A 16 0.55 0.57 -5.97
CA ILE A 16 1.45 1.33 -5.09
C ILE A 16 0.96 2.78 -4.92
N ILE A 17 0.27 3.32 -5.94
CA ILE A 17 -0.25 4.69 -5.99
C ILE A 17 -1.08 5.05 -4.73
N PRO A 18 -2.11 4.28 -4.31
CA PRO A 18 -2.88 4.62 -3.12
C PRO A 18 -2.07 4.64 -1.83
N ALA A 19 -1.05 3.78 -1.69
CA ALA A 19 -0.17 3.80 -0.51
C ALA A 19 0.71 5.06 -0.48
N LEU A 20 1.21 5.49 -1.64
CA LEU A 20 1.99 6.72 -1.77
C LEU A 20 1.13 7.96 -1.47
N LEU A 21 -0.13 7.98 -1.93
CA LEU A 21 -1.10 9.02 -1.58
C LEU A 21 -1.35 9.08 -0.08
N PHE A 22 -1.46 7.93 0.59
CA PHE A 22 -1.68 7.85 2.04
C PHE A 22 -0.50 8.43 2.84
N LEU A 23 0.74 8.18 2.39
CA LEU A 23 1.94 8.77 2.98
C LEU A 23 1.96 10.30 2.81
N MET A 24 1.62 10.79 1.61
CA MET A 24 1.51 12.23 1.32
C MET A 24 0.43 12.90 2.17
N TYR A 25 -0.72 12.26 2.33
CA TYR A 25 -1.80 12.69 3.22
C TYR A 25 -1.30 12.84 4.66
N TYR A 26 -0.69 11.79 5.22
CA TYR A 26 -0.18 11.81 6.59
C TYR A 26 0.91 12.89 6.80
N TRP A 27 1.83 13.03 5.84
CA TRP A 27 2.84 14.08 5.85
C TRP A 27 2.21 15.48 5.88
N MET A 28 1.12 15.69 5.14
CA MET A 28 0.40 16.95 5.09
C MET A 28 -0.35 17.24 6.41
N SER A 29 -0.97 16.22 7.02
CA SER A 29 -1.68 16.36 8.31
C SER A 29 -0.72 16.63 9.48
N VAL A 30 0.50 16.08 9.46
CA VAL A 30 1.52 16.35 10.50
C VAL A 30 2.15 17.73 10.38
N ARG A 31 2.35 18.23 9.16
CA ARG A 31 3.16 19.44 8.91
C ARG A 31 2.45 20.75 9.21
N HIS A 32 1.17 20.79 9.63
CA HIS A 32 0.44 22.05 9.59
C HIS A 32 -0.35 22.55 10.80
N ASN A 33 -0.28 23.89 10.91
CA ASN A 33 -1.21 24.77 11.61
C ASN A 33 -2.52 24.84 10.79
N PHE A 34 -3.64 24.62 11.46
CA PHE A 34 -5.01 24.60 10.92
C PHE A 34 -5.31 25.75 9.93
N LYS A 35 -5.27 25.46 8.62
CA LYS A 35 -5.85 26.32 7.58
C LYS A 35 -6.91 25.53 6.80
N PRO A 36 -8.11 26.10 6.57
CA PRO A 36 -9.26 25.37 6.00
C PRO A 36 -9.02 24.82 4.57
N ILE A 37 -8.10 25.42 3.82
CA ILE A 37 -7.68 24.94 2.49
C ILE A 37 -7.10 23.52 2.52
N TYR A 38 -6.41 23.13 3.59
CA TYR A 38 -5.82 21.80 3.68
C TYR A 38 -6.84 20.71 4.00
N ILE A 39 -7.93 21.05 4.69
CA ILE A 39 -9.05 20.13 4.95
C ILE A 39 -9.69 19.73 3.62
N LEU A 40 -9.93 20.70 2.73
CA LEU A 40 -10.48 20.44 1.40
C LEU A 40 -9.56 19.51 0.57
N ILE A 41 -8.25 19.78 0.60
CA ILE A 41 -7.25 18.96 -0.11
C ILE A 41 -7.22 17.54 0.43
N GLU A 42 -7.32 17.35 1.75
CA GLU A 42 -7.23 16.02 2.34
C GLU A 42 -8.48 15.17 2.07
N TYR A 43 -9.68 15.75 2.08
CA TYR A 43 -10.90 15.08 1.59
C TYR A 43 -10.82 14.72 0.10
N LEU A 44 -10.21 15.58 -0.71
CA LEU A 44 -10.03 15.35 -2.14
C LEU A 44 -9.03 14.21 -2.40
N LEU A 45 -7.95 14.13 -1.62
CA LEU A 45 -7.00 13.01 -1.65
C LEU A 45 -7.66 11.69 -1.21
N LEU A 46 -8.48 11.73 -0.16
CA LEU A 46 -9.23 10.57 0.32
C LEU A 46 -10.22 10.07 -0.74
N GLY A 47 -11.00 11.00 -1.34
CA GLY A 47 -11.91 10.69 -2.43
C GLY A 47 -11.20 10.10 -3.64
N LEU A 48 -10.06 10.67 -4.04
CA LEU A 48 -9.25 10.16 -5.14
C LEU A 48 -8.76 8.74 -4.86
N THR A 49 -8.31 8.47 -3.63
CA THR A 49 -7.86 7.14 -3.21
C THR A 49 -8.98 6.10 -3.27
N LEU A 50 -10.20 6.47 -2.84
CA LEU A 50 -11.38 5.60 -2.90
C LEU A 50 -11.82 5.32 -4.34
N VAL A 51 -11.82 6.33 -5.21
CA VAL A 51 -12.12 6.14 -6.65
C VAL A 51 -11.08 5.23 -7.29
N PHE A 52 -9.79 5.42 -6.99
CA PHE A 52 -8.73 4.53 -7.47
C PHE A 52 -8.98 3.09 -7.01
N LEU A 53 -9.32 2.87 -5.73
CA LEU A 53 -9.61 1.55 -5.20
C LEU A 53 -10.81 0.89 -5.91
N ALA A 54 -11.86 1.66 -6.22
CA ALA A 54 -13.04 1.18 -6.93
C ALA A 54 -12.74 0.82 -8.39
N LEU A 55 -11.95 1.64 -9.09
CA LEU A 55 -11.45 1.33 -10.43
C LEU A 55 -10.58 0.07 -10.42
N LEU A 56 -9.76 -0.08 -9.37
CA LEU A 56 -8.94 -1.27 -9.19
C LEU A 56 -9.78 -2.55 -8.99
N LYS A 57 -10.97 -2.42 -8.40
CA LYS A 57 -11.89 -3.54 -8.18
C LYS A 57 -12.69 -3.91 -9.45
N GLY A 58 -12.99 -2.96 -10.33
CA GLY A 58 -13.76 -3.22 -11.55
C GLY A 58 -12.97 -3.92 -12.66
N SER A 59 -11.65 -3.76 -12.72
CA SER A 59 -10.82 -4.39 -13.78
C SER A 59 -10.19 -5.73 -13.37
N SER A 60 -10.36 -6.17 -12.11
CA SER A 60 -9.88 -7.48 -11.67
C SER A 60 -10.64 -8.65 -12.30
N GLU A 61 -11.87 -8.46 -12.80
CA GLU A 61 -12.76 -9.55 -13.26
C GLU A 61 -12.22 -10.33 -14.47
N THR A 62 -11.42 -9.72 -15.35
CA THR A 62 -10.87 -10.37 -16.56
C THR A 62 -9.49 -11.03 -16.38
N PHE A 63 -8.80 -10.79 -15.25
CA PHE A 63 -7.48 -11.37 -14.92
C PHE A 63 -7.55 -12.38 -13.75
N ASP A 64 -8.75 -12.62 -13.22
CA ASP A 64 -9.00 -13.06 -11.85
C ASP A 64 -8.51 -14.49 -11.53
N GLU A 65 -8.54 -15.43 -12.46
CA GLU A 65 -8.26 -16.84 -12.13
C GLU A 65 -6.76 -17.14 -11.94
N PHE A 66 -5.91 -16.66 -12.86
CA PHE A 66 -4.45 -16.84 -12.75
C PHE A 66 -3.78 -15.84 -11.80
N ALA A 67 -4.33 -14.64 -11.66
CA ALA A 67 -3.77 -13.65 -10.73
C ALA A 67 -4.14 -13.93 -9.27
N LYS A 68 -5.30 -14.56 -8.99
CA LYS A 68 -5.73 -14.87 -7.61
C LYS A 68 -4.79 -15.80 -6.88
N GLU A 69 -4.34 -16.87 -7.52
CA GLU A 69 -3.53 -17.88 -6.82
C GLU A 69 -2.15 -17.33 -6.45
N THR A 70 -1.53 -16.58 -7.37
CA THR A 70 -0.25 -15.90 -7.16
C THR A 70 -0.38 -14.72 -6.19
N LEU A 71 -1.50 -13.99 -6.22
CA LEU A 71 -1.80 -12.94 -5.23
C LEU A 71 -2.04 -13.53 -3.85
N ASN A 72 -2.74 -14.66 -3.70
CA ASN A 72 -3.00 -15.29 -2.40
C ASN A 72 -1.70 -15.79 -1.76
N LYS A 73 -0.79 -16.38 -2.54
CA LYS A 73 0.55 -16.76 -2.05
C LYS A 73 1.36 -15.54 -1.64
N THR A 74 1.33 -14.48 -2.45
CA THR A 74 2.02 -13.21 -2.13
C THR A 74 1.44 -12.54 -0.89
N ASP A 75 0.12 -12.52 -0.74
CA ASP A 75 -0.59 -11.90 0.39
C ASP A 75 -0.32 -12.66 1.68
N SER A 76 -0.24 -14.00 1.65
CA SER A 76 0.15 -14.79 2.82
C SER A 76 1.57 -14.44 3.31
N ILE A 77 2.53 -14.28 2.39
CA ILE A 77 3.90 -13.85 2.73
C ILE A 77 3.90 -12.41 3.25
N CYS A 78 3.17 -11.51 2.58
CA CYS A 78 3.03 -10.11 2.98
C CYS A 78 2.38 -10.00 4.37
N LEU A 79 1.38 -10.81 4.69
CA LEU A 79 0.71 -10.83 5.99
C LEU A 79 1.65 -11.31 7.10
N LYS A 80 2.43 -12.37 6.86
CA LYS A 80 3.46 -12.81 7.84
C LYS A 80 4.47 -11.70 8.11
N LEU A 81 4.91 -10.99 7.08
CA LEU A 81 5.87 -9.90 7.26
C LEU A 81 5.23 -8.66 7.90
N SER A 82 3.99 -8.35 7.55
CA SER A 82 3.21 -7.28 8.19
C SER A 82 3.01 -7.57 9.68
N TYR A 83 2.76 -8.83 10.05
CA TYR A 83 2.64 -9.24 11.44
C TYR A 83 3.96 -9.05 12.20
N LEU A 84 5.08 -9.44 11.59
CA LEU A 84 6.41 -9.19 12.15
C LEU A 84 6.69 -7.69 12.30
N PHE A 85 6.38 -6.88 11.28
CA PHE A 85 6.53 -5.43 11.32
C PHE A 85 5.68 -4.81 12.43
N MET A 86 4.40 -5.16 12.54
CA MET A 86 3.54 -4.66 13.60
C MET A 86 4.06 -5.07 14.98
N GLY A 87 4.54 -6.31 15.15
CA GLY A 87 5.16 -6.75 16.40
C GLY A 87 6.39 -5.93 16.77
N LEU A 88 7.24 -5.60 15.80
CA LEU A 88 8.42 -4.74 15.99
C LEU A 88 8.06 -3.29 16.31
N ILE A 89 6.90 -2.80 15.89
CA ILE A 89 6.41 -1.46 16.24
C ILE A 89 5.77 -1.47 17.64
N LEU A 90 5.02 -2.54 17.95
CA LEU A 90 4.27 -2.68 19.19
C LEU A 90 5.20 -2.92 20.40
N LEU A 91 6.22 -3.78 20.29
CA LEU A 91 7.12 -4.09 21.41
C LEU A 91 7.81 -2.83 21.97
N PRO A 92 8.46 -1.98 21.17
CA PRO A 92 9.11 -0.76 21.64
C PRO A 92 8.13 0.27 22.17
N SER A 93 6.90 0.30 21.65
CA SER A 93 5.86 1.23 22.12
C SER A 93 5.41 0.98 23.57
N ALA A 94 5.71 -0.21 24.13
CA ALA A 94 5.47 -0.50 25.54
C ALA A 94 6.56 0.05 26.47
N PHE A 95 7.78 0.28 25.96
CA PHE A 95 8.94 0.72 26.75
C PHE A 95 9.34 2.18 26.48
N ILE A 96 9.01 2.69 25.30
CA ILE A 96 9.30 4.05 24.85
C ILE A 96 7.94 4.67 24.55
N THR A 97 7.72 5.92 24.97
CA THR A 97 6.53 6.70 24.59
C THR A 97 6.86 7.52 23.34
N PRO A 98 6.76 6.96 22.12
CA PRO A 98 6.98 7.74 20.91
C PRO A 98 5.91 8.84 20.82
N SER A 99 6.30 10.01 20.31
CA SER A 99 5.32 11.04 19.95
C SER A 99 4.37 10.46 18.90
N GLY A 100 3.06 10.73 19.01
CA GLY A 100 2.06 10.18 18.07
C GLY A 100 2.39 10.47 16.61
N VAL A 101 3.05 11.61 16.36
CA VAL A 101 3.58 12.01 15.05
C VAL A 101 4.65 11.03 14.52
N MET A 102 5.60 10.63 15.38
CA MET A 102 6.66 9.68 15.03
C MET A 102 6.07 8.29 14.74
N THR A 103 5.12 7.85 15.57
CA THR A 103 4.46 6.56 15.41
C THR A 103 3.68 6.48 14.09
N GLY A 104 2.93 7.54 13.74
CA GLY A 104 2.20 7.52 12.47
C GLY A 104 3.12 7.60 11.25
N TYR A 105 4.30 8.24 11.33
CA TYR A 105 5.28 8.17 10.23
C TYR A 105 5.83 6.76 10.07
N LEU A 106 6.16 6.10 11.18
CA LEU A 106 6.63 4.73 11.19
C LEU A 106 5.62 3.78 10.53
N ILE A 107 4.33 3.97 10.85
CA ILE A 107 3.24 3.20 10.26
C ILE A 107 3.05 3.53 8.77
N ALA A 108 3.00 4.82 8.41
CA ALA A 108 2.78 5.24 7.02
C ALA A 108 3.91 4.77 6.09
N ILE A 109 5.16 4.89 6.53
CA ILE A 109 6.34 4.37 5.81
C ILE A 109 6.28 2.84 5.75
N GLY A 110 5.86 2.18 6.85
CA GLY A 110 5.66 0.72 6.89
C GLY A 110 4.64 0.23 5.87
N ILE A 111 3.50 0.92 5.72
CA ILE A 111 2.48 0.61 4.71
C ILE A 111 3.05 0.72 3.30
N VAL A 112 3.76 1.82 3.00
CA VAL A 112 4.40 2.01 1.68
C VAL A 112 5.45 0.92 1.44
N ALA A 113 6.30 0.62 2.41
CA ALA A 113 7.32 -0.42 2.31
C ALA A 113 6.70 -1.81 2.05
N LEU A 114 5.61 -2.17 2.76
CA LEU A 114 4.89 -3.43 2.55
C LEU A 114 4.26 -3.50 1.16
N THR A 115 3.66 -2.40 0.67
CA THR A 115 3.09 -2.38 -0.69
C THR A 115 4.14 -2.49 -1.79
N ILE A 116 5.30 -1.85 -1.64
CA ILE A 116 6.43 -2.01 -2.55
C ILE A 116 6.94 -3.46 -2.50
N LEU A 117 7.10 -4.03 -1.30
CA LEU A 117 7.56 -5.40 -1.16
C LEU A 117 6.59 -6.41 -1.80
N ARG A 118 5.28 -6.22 -1.62
CA ARG A 118 4.24 -7.01 -2.29
C ARG A 118 4.42 -6.97 -3.81
N ALA A 119 4.68 -5.79 -4.38
CA ALA A 119 4.94 -5.64 -5.80
C ALA A 119 6.24 -6.33 -6.26
N ILE A 120 7.30 -6.28 -5.45
CA ILE A 120 8.58 -6.97 -5.73
C ILE A 120 8.37 -8.49 -5.71
N ILE A 121 7.74 -9.03 -4.68
CA ILE A 121 7.47 -10.48 -4.55
C ILE A 121 6.66 -10.96 -5.76
N PHE A 122 5.62 -10.22 -6.12
CA PHE A 122 4.84 -10.52 -7.31
C PHE A 122 5.70 -10.53 -8.58
N CYS A 123 6.53 -9.50 -8.77
CA CYS A 123 7.40 -9.41 -9.94
C CYS A 123 8.39 -10.58 -10.00
N VAL A 124 8.92 -11.02 -8.85
CA VAL A 124 9.84 -12.17 -8.76
C VAL A 124 9.14 -13.48 -9.13
N ILE A 125 7.91 -13.70 -8.66
CA ILE A 125 7.12 -14.90 -9.02
C ILE A 125 6.83 -14.89 -10.53
N ASP A 126 6.41 -13.74 -11.08
CA ASP A 126 6.15 -13.58 -12.52
C ASP A 126 7.40 -13.80 -13.40
N MET A 127 8.58 -13.36 -12.93
CA MET A 127 9.86 -13.61 -13.60
C MET A 127 10.24 -15.10 -13.60
N ARG A 128 9.97 -15.81 -12.49
CA ARG A 128 10.28 -17.24 -12.34
C ARG A 128 9.29 -18.16 -13.03
N GLY A 129 8.13 -17.65 -13.47
CA GLY A 129 7.14 -18.41 -14.22
C GLY A 129 6.45 -19.51 -13.42
N ILE A 130 6.38 -19.34 -12.09
CA ILE A 130 5.68 -20.21 -11.15
C ILE A 130 4.22 -19.75 -11.03
#